data_AF-A0A649UZ65-F1
#
_entry.id   AF-A0A649UZ65-F1
#
_cell.length_a   1.000
_cell.length_b   1.000
_cell.length_c   1.000
_cell.angle_alpha   90.00
_cell.angle_beta   90.00
_cell.angle_gamma   90.00
#
_symmetry.space_group_name_H-M   'P 1'
#
loop_
_entity.id
_entity.type
_entity.pdbx_description
1 polymer ?
#
loop_
_entity_poly.entity_id
_entity_poly.type
_entity_poly.pdbx_seq_one_letter_code
_entity_poly.pdbx_strand_id
1 'polypeptide(L)'
;GQMCHIYAMAAALLEGKFIKEIPFNDHKTPGGTNYRLVGIFSRNRMEWLIAEHALFSVNAAALPLYDTFGPDAIRFIFGETGIETTFCSNNELKLLLLIII
;
A
#
# COMPACT_ATOMS: atom_id res chain seq x y z
N GLY A 1 22.05 6.24 5.18
CA GLY A 1 21.22 7.47 5.23
C GLY A 1 19.85 7.15 4.68
N GLN A 2 18.78 7.72 5.24
CA GLN A 2 17.37 7.34 4.95
C GLN A 2 17.04 7.24 3.45
N MET A 3 17.68 8.05 2.60
CA MET A 3 17.58 8.00 1.13
C MET A 3 17.75 6.61 0.49
N CYS A 4 18.68 5.77 0.97
CA CYS A 4 18.91 4.46 0.33
C CYS A 4 17.71 3.51 0.46
N HIS A 5 16.95 3.61 1.55
CA HIS A 5 15.74 2.80 1.75
C HIS A 5 14.60 3.23 0.82
N ILE A 6 14.56 4.51 0.46
CA ILE A 6 13.56 5.08 -0.45
C ILE A 6 13.76 4.56 -1.87
N TYR A 7 15.00 4.61 -2.36
CA TYR A 7 15.33 4.10 -3.69
C TYR A 7 15.11 2.60 -3.79
N ALA A 8 15.43 1.84 -2.73
CA ALA A 8 15.16 0.41 -2.70
C ALA A 8 13.65 0.11 -2.78
N MET A 9 12.82 0.86 -2.04
CA MET A 9 11.36 0.73 -2.09
C MET A 9 10.80 1.06 -3.47
N ALA A 10 11.19 2.20 -4.05
CA ALA A 10 10.74 2.60 -5.39
C ALA A 10 11.20 1.62 -6.48
N ALA A 11 12.45 1.14 -6.41
CA ALA A 11 12.96 0.13 -7.36
C ALA A 11 12.16 -1.18 -7.26
N ALA A 12 11.87 -1.66 -6.05
CA ALA A 12 11.06 -2.85 -5.84
C ALA A 12 9.64 -2.70 -6.40
N LEU A 13 9.04 -1.50 -6.29
CA LEU A 13 7.75 -1.18 -6.89
C LEU A 13 7.78 -1.19 -8.41
N LEU A 14 8.83 -0.61 -9.01
CA LEU A 14 9.04 -0.58 -10.45
C LEU A 14 9.18 -1.97 -11.07
N GLU A 15 9.73 -2.93 -10.33
CA GLU A 15 9.78 -4.33 -10.77
C GLU A 15 8.39 -4.98 -10.84
N GLY A 16 7.36 -4.41 -10.21
CA GLY A 16 5.98 -4.87 -10.27
C GLY A 16 5.71 -6.23 -9.59
N LYS A 17 6.75 -6.92 -9.12
CA LYS A 17 6.69 -8.27 -8.52
C LYS A 17 5.84 -8.36 -7.25
N PHE A 18 5.65 -7.23 -6.57
CA PHE A 18 4.92 -7.15 -5.30
C PHE A 18 3.53 -6.52 -5.44
N ILE A 19 3.03 -6.33 -6.66
CA ILE A 19 1.77 -5.62 -6.90
C ILE A 19 0.77 -6.56 -7.56
N LYS A 20 -0.14 -7.09 -6.76
CA LYS A 20 -1.21 -7.99 -7.19
C LYS A 20 -2.39 -7.20 -7.78
N GLU A 21 -3.05 -7.81 -8.77
CA GLU A 21 -4.35 -7.36 -9.24
C GLU A 21 -5.45 -7.87 -8.32
N ILE A 22 -6.26 -6.95 -7.84
CA ILE A 22 -7.39 -7.18 -6.96
C ILE A 22 -8.65 -7.00 -7.81
N PRO A 23 -9.50 -8.04 -7.96
CA PRO A 23 -10.73 -7.91 -8.70
C PRO A 23 -11.70 -7.00 -7.96
N PHE A 24 -12.23 -6.01 -8.66
CA PHE A 24 -13.28 -5.13 -8.18
C PHE A 24 -14.53 -5.32 -9.02
N ASN A 25 -15.58 -5.80 -8.37
CA ASN A 25 -16.89 -5.94 -8.98
C ASN A 25 -17.66 -4.63 -8.79
N ASP A 26 -17.41 -3.65 -9.65
CA ASP A 26 -18.34 -2.54 -9.77
C ASP A 26 -19.52 -3.02 -10.60
N HIS A 27 -20.72 -3.12 -10.01
CA HIS A 27 -21.94 -3.54 -10.70
C HIS A 27 -22.29 -2.73 -11.98
N LYS A 28 -21.45 -1.77 -12.37
CA LYS A 28 -21.54 -0.88 -13.52
C LYS A 28 -20.72 -1.35 -14.72
N THR A 29 -19.71 -2.20 -14.56
CA THR A 29 -18.82 -2.63 -15.67
C THR A 29 -18.99 -4.13 -15.96
N PRO A 30 -19.56 -4.52 -17.12
CA PRO A 30 -19.65 -5.93 -17.52
C PRO A 30 -18.25 -6.52 -17.67
N GLY A 31 -17.88 -7.45 -16.78
CA GLY A 31 -16.54 -8.06 -16.72
C GLY A 31 -15.71 -7.68 -15.49
N GLY A 32 -16.16 -6.71 -14.69
CA GLY A 32 -15.41 -6.19 -13.54
C GLY A 32 -14.18 -5.38 -13.93
N THR A 33 -13.63 -4.62 -12.98
CA THR A 33 -12.36 -3.89 -13.15
C THR A 33 -11.35 -4.44 -12.15
N ASN A 34 -10.09 -4.62 -12.54
CA ASN A 34 -9.04 -4.97 -11.58
C ASN A 34 -8.33 -3.69 -11.12
N TYR A 35 -8.05 -3.59 -9.82
CA TYR A 35 -7.19 -2.55 -9.27
C TYR A 35 -5.87 -3.13 -8.77
N ARG A 36 -4.83 -2.31 -8.81
CA ARG A 36 -3.52 -2.64 -8.28
C ARG A 36 -3.23 -1.68 -7.15
N LEU A 37 -3.29 -2.18 -5.92
CA LEU A 37 -3.18 -1.38 -4.71
C LEU A 37 -2.00 -1.84 -3.86
N VAL A 38 -1.30 -0.88 -3.25
CA VAL A 38 -0.22 -1.13 -2.29
C VAL A 38 -0.45 -0.28 -1.06
N GLY A 39 -0.46 -0.89 0.11
CA GLY A 39 -0.58 -0.18 1.38
C GLY A 39 0.66 0.66 1.68
N ILE A 40 0.47 1.88 2.18
CA ILE A 40 1.55 2.69 2.77
C ILE A 40 1.14 3.05 4.19
N PHE A 41 1.83 2.47 5.18
CA PHE A 41 1.63 2.72 6.60
C PHE A 41 2.80 3.52 7.17
N SER A 42 2.66 4.84 7.11
CA SER A 42 3.67 5.81 7.56
C SER A 42 3.00 7.15 7.82
N ARG A 43 3.62 8.01 8.62
CA ARG A 43 3.30 9.44 8.63
C ARG A 43 3.69 10.09 7.29
N ASN A 44 3.12 11.28 7.00
CA ASN A 44 3.44 12.09 5.83
C ASN A 44 4.94 12.44 5.80
N ARG A 45 5.69 11.72 4.98
CA ARG A 45 7.14 11.89 4.77
C ARG A 45 7.46 11.75 3.28
N MET A 46 8.63 12.20 2.87
CA MET A 46 9.05 12.18 1.46
C MET A 46 9.05 10.76 0.86
N GLU A 47 9.29 9.73 1.67
CA GLU A 47 9.22 8.32 1.28
C GLU A 47 7.87 7.95 0.70
N TRP A 48 6.79 8.49 1.27
CA TRP A 48 5.44 8.27 0.77
C TRP A 48 5.30 8.79 -0.65
N LEU A 49 5.62 10.07 -0.85
CA LEU A 49 5.45 10.73 -2.15
C LEU A 49 6.22 10.00 -3.26
N ILE A 50 7.42 9.51 -2.95
CA ILE A 50 8.26 8.78 -3.90
C ILE A 50 7.66 7.39 -4.20
N ALA A 51 7.17 6.66 -3.19
CA ALA A 51 6.47 5.39 -3.42
C ALA A 51 5.22 5.58 -4.27
N GLU A 52 4.40 6.58 -3.96
CA GLU A 52 3.18 6.89 -4.70
C GLU A 52 3.50 7.20 -6.18
N HIS A 53 4.53 8.02 -6.44
CA HIS A 53 4.96 8.30 -7.80
C HIS A 53 5.50 7.05 -8.53
N ALA A 54 6.20 6.15 -7.83
CA ALA A 54 6.63 4.87 -8.40
C ALA A 54 5.44 3.97 -8.75
N LEU A 55 4.40 3.92 -7.91
CA LEU A 55 3.17 3.16 -8.17
C LEU A 55 2.46 3.66 -9.42
N PHE A 56 2.38 4.97 -9.63
CA PHE A 56 1.77 5.54 -10.83
C PHE A 56 2.47 5.08 -12.12
N SER A 57 3.79 4.95 -12.09
CA SER A 57 4.55 4.47 -13.26
C SER A 57 4.30 3.00 -13.62
N VAL A 58 3.71 2.23 -12.70
CA VAL A 58 3.36 0.81 -12.90
C VAL A 58 1.85 0.57 -12.86
N ASN A 59 1.02 1.59 -13.12
CA ASN A 59 -0.44 1.49 -13.11
C ASN A 59 -1.01 0.89 -11.80
N ALA A 60 -0.47 1.35 -10.68
CA ALA A 60 -0.93 1.01 -9.33
C ALA A 60 -1.18 2.28 -8.51
N ALA A 61 -1.93 2.16 -7.42
CA ALA A 61 -2.22 3.27 -6.51
C ALA A 61 -1.81 2.94 -5.07
N ALA A 62 -1.45 3.98 -4.32
CA ALA A 62 -1.19 3.87 -2.90
C ALA A 62 -2.50 3.83 -2.11
N LEU A 63 -2.59 2.91 -1.14
CA LEU A 63 -3.65 2.89 -0.14
C LEU A 63 -3.10 3.54 1.16
N PRO A 64 -3.54 4.76 1.52
CA PRO A 64 -3.09 5.44 2.73
C PRO A 64 -3.54 4.71 4.00
N LEU A 65 -2.59 4.37 4.86
CA LEU A 65 -2.86 3.87 6.21
C LEU A 65 -2.18 4.79 7.23
N TYR A 66 -2.93 5.27 8.21
CA TYR A 66 -2.42 6.15 9.27
C TYR A 66 -2.62 5.51 10.64
N ASP A 67 -1.68 5.73 11.56
CA ASP A 67 -1.73 5.26 12.95
C ASP A 67 -2.97 5.80 13.69
N THR A 68 -3.46 6.97 13.28
CA THR A 68 -4.64 7.63 13.84
C THR A 68 -5.98 6.95 13.53
N PHE A 69 -6.04 6.04 12.55
CA PHE A 69 -7.28 5.31 12.24
C PHE A 69 -7.65 4.27 13.30
N GLY A 70 -6.67 3.83 14.09
CA GLY A 70 -6.85 2.75 15.04
C GLY A 70 -6.86 1.37 14.38
N PRO A 71 -6.67 0.30 15.18
CA PRO A 71 -6.45 -1.05 14.68
C PRO A 71 -7.67 -1.62 13.95
N ASP A 72 -8.89 -1.38 14.45
CA ASP A 72 -10.11 -1.96 13.86
C ASP A 72 -10.40 -1.41 12.46
N ALA A 73 -10.21 -0.10 12.28
CA ALA A 73 -10.37 0.53 10.97
C ALA A 73 -9.32 0.00 9.97
N ILE A 74 -8.08 -0.18 10.42
CA ILE A 74 -7.03 -0.75 9.57
C ILE A 74 -7.36 -2.20 9.22
N ARG A 75 -7.79 -3.04 10.17
CA ARG A 75 -8.23 -4.43 9.90
C ARG A 75 -9.37 -4.47 8.89
N PHE A 76 -10.37 -3.59 9.05
CA PHE A 76 -11.48 -3.45 8.12
C PHE A 76 -10.99 -3.09 6.71
N ILE A 77 -10.11 -2.10 6.58
CA ILE A 77 -9.53 -1.70 5.29
C ILE A 77 -8.78 -2.86 4.63
N PHE A 78 -7.96 -3.62 5.36
CA PHE A 78 -7.29 -4.81 4.80
C PHE A 78 -8.29 -5.85 4.30
N GLY A 79 -9.36 -6.10 5.06
CA GLY A 79 -10.42 -7.05 4.69
C GLY A 79 -11.16 -6.64 3.41
N GLU A 80 -11.53 -5.36 3.29
CA GLU A 80 -12.28 -4.85 2.13
C GLU A 80 -11.41 -4.71 0.88
N THR A 81 -10.15 -4.29 1.06
CA THR A 81 -9.26 -4.01 -0.08
C THR A 81 -8.51 -5.23 -0.58
N GLY A 82 -8.34 -6.27 0.23
CA GLY A 82 -7.63 -7.49 -0.17
C GLY A 82 -6.16 -7.27 -0.55
N ILE A 83 -5.53 -6.18 -0.09
CA ILE A 83 -4.12 -5.91 -0.38
C ILE A 83 -3.20 -6.92 0.30
N GLU A 84 -2.15 -7.33 -0.40
CA GLU A 84 -1.16 -8.30 0.12
C GLU A 84 0.21 -7.66 0.39
N THR A 85 0.40 -6.42 -0.07
CA THR A 85 1.68 -5.71 0.03
C THR A 85 1.46 -4.36 0.70
N THR A 86 2.15 -4.14 1.81
CA THR A 86 2.15 -2.88 2.55
C THR A 86 3.57 -2.47 2.90
N PHE A 87 3.96 -1.26 2.52
CA PHE A 87 5.19 -0.64 3.00
C PHE A 87 4.92 0.03 4.33
N CYS A 88 5.80 -0.22 5.30
CA CYS A 88 5.67 0.32 6.64
C CYS A 88 6.96 1.02 7.05
N SER A 89 6.79 2.15 7.72
CA SER A 89 7.89 2.81 8.40
C SER A 89 8.33 2.02 9.64
N ASN A 90 9.60 2.16 10.04
CA ASN A 90 10.14 1.44 11.21
C ASN A 90 9.37 1.75 12.50
N ASN A 91 8.81 2.95 12.64
CA ASN A 91 8.07 3.35 13.84
C ASN A 91 6.71 2.65 13.92
N GLU A 92 6.06 2.45 12.77
CA GLU A 92 4.73 1.86 12.65
C GLU A 92 4.76 0.33 12.52
N LEU A 93 5.95 -0.28 12.28
CA LEU A 93 6.09 -1.71 12.05
C LEU A 93 5.51 -2.56 13.19
N LYS A 94 5.78 -2.19 14.44
CA LYS A 94 5.25 -2.93 15.61
C LYS A 94 3.72 -2.89 15.65
N LEU A 95 3.14 -1.73 15.35
CA LEU A 95 1.68 -1.55 15.33
C LEU A 95 1.08 -2.35 14.18
N LEU A 96 1.69 -2.33 12.99
CA LEU A 96 1.22 -3.09 11.85
C LEU A 96 1.19 -4.59 12.14
N LEU A 97 2.26 -5.12 12.73
CA LEU A 97 2.35 -6.54 13.09
C LEU A 97 1.27 -6.93 14.11
N LEU A 98 0.94 -6.07 15.08
CA LEU A 98 -0.18 -6.30 16.01
C LEU A 98 -1.57 -6.25 15.35
N ILE A 99 -1.67 -5.61 14.20
CA ILE A 99 -2.93 -5.47 13.46
C ILE A 99 -3.14 -6.68 12.53
N ILE A 100 -2.08 -7.19 11.91
CA ILE A 100 -2.18 -8.24 10.89
C ILE A 100 -1.91 -9.66 11.41
N ILE A 101 -1.30 -9.80 12.59
CA ILE A 101 -1.10 -11.07 13.31
C ILE A 101 -2.17 -11.20 14.40
#